data_AF-C0W0I5-F1
#
_entry.id   AF-C0W0I5-F1
#
_cell.length_a   1.000
_cell.length_b   1.000
_cell.length_c   1.000
_cell.angle_alpha   90.00
_cell.angle_beta   90.00
_cell.angle_gamma   90.00
#
_symmetry.space_group_name_H-M   'P 1'
#
loop_
_entity.id
_entity.type
_entity.pdbx_description
1 polymer ?
#
loop_
_entity_poly.entity_id
_entity_poly.type
_entity_poly.pdbx_seq_one_letter_code
_entity_poly.pdbx_strand_id
1 'polypeptide(L)'
;MSIFQKLVSYCKAPSGQWPASRLSPVRSAKDQRGPAWGLGRVVIASFWISSLWYLWAEATSLVKMIAGQDASFSTSETVTSWSVALGKLLPVLLFFVIAVSLTHNGRRMRKVGGISLLLTVLGLLSTLIRDEKTASLVWLNLGSSFYYLPLILSCVGFVWLWWSNPRRIVELAEKF
;
A
#
# COMPACT_ATOMS: atom_id res chain seq x y z
N MET A 1 -33.04 24.62 -14.62
CA MET A 1 -32.28 24.65 -15.89
C MET A 1 -31.09 23.68 -15.75
N SER A 2 -31.12 22.57 -16.47
CA SER A 2 -30.28 21.37 -16.22
C SER A 2 -28.85 21.52 -16.76
N ILE A 3 -27.87 20.97 -16.04
CA ILE A 3 -26.42 20.96 -16.34
C ILE A 3 -26.13 20.48 -17.78
N PHE A 4 -26.98 19.63 -18.34
CA PHE A 4 -26.88 19.18 -19.73
C PHE A 4 -26.97 20.30 -20.78
N GLN A 5 -27.75 21.35 -20.53
CA GLN A 5 -27.83 22.49 -21.46
C GLN A 5 -26.55 23.34 -21.46
N LYS A 6 -25.84 23.40 -20.33
CA LYS A 6 -24.55 24.10 -20.24
C LYS A 6 -23.45 23.38 -21.03
N LEU A 7 -23.45 22.05 -21.05
CA LEU A 7 -22.44 21.27 -21.78
C LEU A 7 -22.65 21.33 -23.31
N VAL A 8 -23.90 21.34 -23.77
CA VAL A 8 -24.21 21.51 -25.20
C VAL A 8 -23.82 22.91 -25.72
N SER A 9 -23.89 23.94 -24.86
CA SER A 9 -23.47 25.30 -25.19
C SER A 9 -21.95 25.43 -25.43
N TYR A 10 -21.13 24.67 -24.71
CA TYR A 10 -19.67 24.66 -24.91
C TYR A 10 -19.22 23.90 -26.16
N CYS A 11 -20.01 22.94 -26.65
CA CYS A 11 -19.71 22.18 -27.87
C CYS A 11 -20.23 22.86 -29.15
N LYS A 12 -20.99 23.95 -29.04
CA LYS A 12 -21.45 24.69 -30.22
C LYS A 12 -20.31 25.60 -30.69
N ALA A 13 -19.45 25.03 -31.54
CA ALA A 13 -18.39 25.78 -32.21
C ALA A 13 -18.98 27.02 -32.90
N PRO A 14 -18.41 28.22 -32.70
CA PRO A 14 -18.85 29.40 -33.44
C PRO A 14 -18.58 29.16 -34.92
N SER A 15 -19.56 29.42 -35.77
CA SER A 15 -19.52 29.28 -37.23
C SER A 15 -18.60 30.31 -37.91
N GLY A 16 -17.51 30.69 -37.26
CA GLY A 16 -16.48 31.57 -37.80
C GLY A 16 -15.31 30.73 -38.32
N GLN A 17 -14.91 30.97 -39.58
CA GLN A 17 -13.65 30.49 -40.12
C GLN A 17 -12.50 30.86 -39.15
N TRP A 18 -11.81 29.84 -38.65
CA TRP A 18 -10.61 30.06 -37.86
C TRP A 18 -9.55 30.73 -38.73
N PRO A 19 -8.95 31.87 -38.31
CA PRO A 19 -7.84 32.45 -39.04
C PRO A 19 -6.69 31.42 -39.06
N ALA A 20 -6.26 31.02 -40.26
CA ALA A 20 -5.22 30.01 -40.48
C ALA A 20 -3.86 30.36 -39.85
N SER A 21 -3.71 31.54 -39.28
CA SER A 21 -2.49 32.07 -38.65
C SER A 21 -2.28 31.68 -37.17
N ARG A 22 -3.17 30.90 -36.55
CA ARG A 22 -3.02 30.44 -35.14
C ARG A 22 -2.87 28.93 -34.94
N LEU A 23 -2.60 28.18 -35.99
CA LEU A 23 -2.16 26.80 -35.85
C LEU A 23 -0.65 26.79 -35.65
N SER A 24 -0.20 27.01 -34.41
CA SER A 24 1.13 26.57 -34.01
C SER A 24 1.24 25.10 -34.44
N PRO A 25 2.26 24.68 -35.22
CA PRO A 25 2.38 23.29 -35.59
C PRO A 25 2.39 22.51 -34.27
N VAL A 26 1.41 21.64 -34.08
CA VAL A 26 1.34 20.75 -32.92
C VAL A 26 2.61 19.93 -32.98
N ARG A 27 3.65 20.36 -32.23
CA ARG A 27 4.83 19.53 -32.03
C ARG A 27 4.28 18.26 -31.41
N SER A 28 4.27 17.18 -32.19
CA SER A 28 4.05 15.85 -31.66
C SER A 28 5.05 15.72 -30.53
N ALA A 29 4.57 15.81 -29.28
CA ALA A 29 5.40 15.63 -28.11
C ALA A 29 5.83 14.18 -28.17
N LYS A 30 6.98 13.93 -28.79
CA LYS A 30 7.56 12.59 -28.90
C LYS A 30 7.71 12.13 -27.48
N ASP A 31 6.92 11.13 -27.08
CA ASP A 31 6.99 10.58 -25.74
C ASP A 31 8.37 9.94 -25.58
N GLN A 32 9.27 10.65 -24.90
CA GLN A 32 10.64 10.20 -24.61
C GLN A 32 10.70 9.37 -23.32
N ARG A 33 9.55 8.93 -22.78
CA ARG A 33 9.55 8.02 -21.63
C ARG A 33 10.23 6.72 -22.04
N GLY A 34 11.33 6.40 -21.37
CA GLY A 34 11.98 5.10 -21.50
C GLY A 34 11.00 3.96 -21.18
N PRO A 35 11.23 2.74 -21.69
CA PRO A 35 10.37 1.59 -21.41
C PRO A 35 10.12 1.46 -19.91
N ALA A 36 8.88 1.30 -19.47
CA ALA A 36 8.61 1.05 -18.06
C ALA A 36 9.05 -0.39 -17.74
N TRP A 37 10.18 -0.56 -17.06
CA TRP A 37 10.83 -1.85 -16.74
C TRP A 37 10.01 -2.77 -15.81
N GLY A 38 8.72 -2.52 -15.58
CA GLY A 38 7.84 -3.39 -14.83
C GLY A 38 8.10 -3.47 -13.32
N LEU A 39 9.13 -2.78 -12.78
CA LEU A 39 9.50 -2.82 -11.35
C LEU A 39 8.31 -2.56 -10.41
N GLY A 40 7.39 -1.65 -10.78
CA GLY A 40 6.20 -1.41 -9.97
C GLY A 40 5.26 -2.60 -9.87
N ARG A 41 5.17 -3.43 -10.93
CA ARG A 41 4.39 -4.67 -10.90
C ARG A 41 5.05 -5.71 -10.01
N VAL A 42 6.37 -5.78 -10.00
CA VAL A 42 7.12 -6.69 -9.12
C VAL A 42 6.86 -6.33 -7.65
N VAL A 43 6.94 -5.04 -7.29
CA VAL A 43 6.63 -4.60 -5.92
C VAL A 43 5.17 -4.86 -5.56
N ILE A 44 4.22 -4.58 -6.45
CA ILE A 44 2.80 -4.88 -6.21
C ILE A 44 2.61 -6.39 -5.98
N ALA A 45 3.17 -7.24 -6.84
CA ALA A 45 3.06 -8.68 -6.74
C ALA A 45 3.68 -9.22 -5.44
N SER A 46 4.85 -8.71 -5.04
CA SER A 46 5.50 -9.15 -3.79
C SER A 46 4.65 -8.87 -2.56
N PHE A 47 3.97 -7.71 -2.52
CA PHE A 47 3.04 -7.39 -1.43
C PHE A 47 1.83 -8.31 -1.43
N TRP A 48 1.18 -8.55 -2.58
CA TRP A 48 0.03 -9.47 -2.65
C TRP A 48 0.36 -10.90 -2.25
N ILE A 49 1.46 -11.46 -2.77
CA ILE A 49 1.89 -12.82 -2.47
C ILE A 49 2.17 -12.96 -0.97
N SER A 50 2.88 -11.99 -0.40
CA SER A 50 3.22 -12.01 1.03
C SER A 50 1.98 -11.83 1.91
N SER A 51 1.05 -10.94 1.56
CA SER A 51 -0.23 -10.79 2.26
C SER A 51 -1.03 -12.09 2.32
N LEU A 52 -1.10 -12.82 1.21
CA LEU A 52 -1.82 -14.09 1.15
C LEU A 52 -1.13 -15.18 1.99
N TRP A 53 0.20 -15.22 1.96
CA TRP A 53 0.98 -16.15 2.78
C TRP A 53 0.80 -15.83 4.28
N TYR A 54 0.92 -14.57 4.68
CA TYR A 54 0.71 -14.14 6.07
C TYR A 54 -0.70 -14.45 6.56
N LEU A 55 -1.71 -14.24 5.71
CA LEU A 55 -3.10 -14.59 6.01
C LEU A 55 -3.25 -16.09 6.28
N TRP A 56 -2.70 -16.93 5.41
CA TRP A 56 -2.77 -18.38 5.57
C TRP A 56 -2.11 -18.83 6.88
N ALA A 57 -0.89 -18.35 7.15
CA ALA A 57 -0.15 -18.70 8.35
C ALA A 57 -0.88 -18.27 9.64
N GLU A 58 -1.36 -17.02 9.71
CA GLU A 58 -2.12 -16.55 10.88
C GLU A 58 -3.47 -17.25 11.03
N ALA A 59 -4.17 -17.53 9.92
CA ALA A 59 -5.42 -18.29 9.96
C ALA A 59 -5.19 -19.68 10.54
N THR A 60 -4.14 -20.40 10.13
CA THR A 60 -3.83 -21.72 10.71
C THR A 60 -3.45 -21.65 12.18
N SER A 61 -2.71 -20.62 12.61
CA SER A 61 -2.39 -20.40 14.02
C SER A 61 -3.66 -20.10 14.84
N LEU A 62 -4.57 -19.28 14.33
CA LEU A 62 -5.85 -19.02 14.99
C LEU A 62 -6.71 -20.28 15.12
N VAL A 63 -6.77 -21.11 14.06
CA VAL A 63 -7.51 -22.37 14.09
C VAL A 63 -6.94 -23.33 15.13
N LYS A 64 -5.62 -23.50 15.19
CA LYS A 64 -4.97 -24.38 16.18
C LYS A 64 -5.18 -23.90 17.62
N MET A 65 -5.14 -22.58 17.84
CA MET A 65 -5.46 -21.96 19.12
C MET A 65 -6.91 -22.24 19.53
N ILE A 66 -7.88 -22.08 18.63
CA ILE A 66 -9.30 -22.35 18.89
C ILE A 66 -9.55 -23.84 19.12
N ALA A 67 -8.85 -24.71 18.40
CA ALA A 67 -8.93 -26.15 18.55
C ALA A 67 -8.23 -26.69 19.83
N GLY A 68 -7.59 -25.81 20.61
CA GLY A 68 -6.87 -26.19 21.84
C GLY A 68 -5.62 -27.03 21.58
N GLN A 69 -5.06 -26.99 20.37
CA GLN A 69 -3.91 -27.79 19.96
C GLN A 69 -2.55 -27.10 20.17
N ASP A 70 -2.55 -25.80 20.42
CA ASP A 70 -1.31 -25.03 20.62
C ASP A 70 -0.92 -25.00 22.12
N ALA A 71 -0.05 -25.94 22.52
CA ALA A 71 0.52 -26.03 23.86
C ALA A 71 1.50 -24.89 24.22
N SER A 72 1.87 -24.05 23.24
CA SER A 72 2.75 -22.88 23.41
C SER A 72 2.02 -21.65 23.95
N PHE A 73 0.68 -21.67 24.00
CA PHE A 73 -0.14 -20.59 24.56
C PHE A 73 -0.73 -21.04 25.90
N SER A 74 0.12 -21.15 26.94
CA SER A 74 -0.36 -21.43 28.30
C SER A 74 -1.19 -20.25 28.81
N THR A 75 -2.50 -20.46 28.84
CA THR A 75 -3.55 -19.62 29.41
C THR A 75 -3.33 -19.43 30.92
N SER A 76 -2.44 -18.52 31.28
CA SER A 76 -2.44 -17.88 32.59
C SER A 76 -2.76 -16.42 32.34
N GLU A 77 -3.94 -16.00 32.81
CA GLU A 77 -4.60 -14.72 32.55
C GLU A 77 -5.49 -14.70 31.29
N THR A 78 -6.76 -14.48 31.55
CA THR A 78 -7.87 -14.21 30.64
C THR A 78 -7.61 -12.94 29.82
N VAL A 79 -6.64 -12.97 28.91
CA VAL A 79 -6.53 -12.00 27.83
C VAL A 79 -7.69 -12.32 26.88
N THR A 80 -8.71 -11.46 26.87
CA THR A 80 -9.96 -11.61 26.12
C THR A 80 -9.67 -12.10 24.71
N SER A 81 -10.21 -13.26 24.30
CA SER A 81 -9.88 -13.98 23.05
C SER A 81 -9.90 -13.09 21.80
N TRP A 82 -10.71 -12.03 21.82
CA TRP A 82 -10.79 -11.01 20.78
C TRP A 82 -9.52 -10.18 20.60
N SER A 83 -8.83 -9.81 21.68
CA SER A 83 -7.62 -8.98 21.61
C SER A 83 -6.46 -9.72 20.95
N VAL A 84 -6.32 -11.03 21.24
CA VAL A 84 -5.34 -11.91 20.58
C VAL A 84 -5.69 -12.11 19.11
N ALA A 85 -6.96 -12.36 18.79
CA ALA A 85 -7.41 -12.48 17.41
C ALA A 85 -7.16 -11.20 16.60
N LEU A 86 -7.49 -10.03 17.16
CA LEU A 86 -7.21 -8.74 16.54
C LEU A 86 -5.71 -8.49 16.37
N GLY A 87 -4.89 -8.83 17.37
CA GLY A 87 -3.44 -8.72 17.30
C GLY A 87 -2.82 -9.55 16.17
N LYS A 88 -3.38 -10.75 15.90
CA LYS A 88 -2.97 -11.64 14.80
C LYS A 88 -3.43 -11.18 13.42
N LEU A 89 -4.65 -10.65 13.33
CA LEU A 89 -5.25 -10.25 12.04
C LEU A 89 -4.84 -8.85 11.57
N LEU A 90 -4.55 -7.94 12.50
CA LEU A 90 -4.19 -6.56 12.18
C LEU A 90 -2.97 -6.43 11.25
N PRO A 91 -1.85 -7.14 11.46
CA PRO A 91 -0.68 -7.08 10.58
C PRO A 91 -1.02 -7.51 9.15
N VAL A 92 -1.77 -8.60 9.02
CA VAL A 92 -2.23 -9.12 7.73
C VAL A 92 -3.07 -8.08 6.99
N LEU A 93 -4.03 -7.48 7.68
CA LEU A 93 -4.90 -6.44 7.12
C LEU A 93 -4.09 -5.24 6.63
N LEU A 94 -3.11 -4.77 7.41
CA LEU A 94 -2.26 -3.65 7.01
C LEU A 94 -1.47 -3.97 5.74
N PHE A 95 -0.90 -5.18 5.63
CA PHE A 95 -0.21 -5.63 4.43
C PHE A 95 -1.15 -5.65 3.20
N PHE A 96 -2.38 -6.13 3.35
CA PHE A 96 -3.38 -6.06 2.27
C PHE A 96 -3.70 -4.63 1.86
N VAL A 97 -3.91 -3.72 2.83
CA VAL A 97 -4.18 -2.32 2.53
C VAL A 97 -3.00 -1.67 1.78
N ILE A 98 -1.76 -2.02 2.11
CA ILE A 98 -0.58 -1.58 1.36
C ILE A 98 -0.63 -2.13 -0.08
N ALA A 99 -0.89 -3.42 -0.28
CA ALA A 99 -0.99 -4.05 -1.60
C ALA A 99 -2.07 -3.38 -2.49
N VAL A 100 -3.26 -3.17 -1.93
CA VAL A 100 -4.37 -2.47 -2.61
C VAL A 100 -4.00 -1.03 -2.93
N SER A 101 -3.36 -0.33 -1.98
CA SER A 101 -2.94 1.05 -2.17
C SER A 101 -1.93 1.21 -3.30
N LEU A 102 -0.97 0.29 -3.40
CA LEU A 102 0.03 0.26 -4.48
C LEU A 102 -0.62 -0.06 -5.84
N THR A 103 -1.63 -0.92 -5.85
CA THR A 103 -2.36 -1.31 -7.07
C THR A 103 -3.15 -0.14 -7.66
N HIS A 104 -3.85 0.63 -6.83
CA HIS A 104 -4.70 1.73 -7.31
C HIS A 104 -3.97 3.05 -7.56
N ASN A 105 -2.76 3.22 -7.03
CA ASN A 105 -1.83 4.35 -7.25
C ASN A 105 -2.42 5.78 -7.24
N GLY A 106 -3.58 6.00 -6.62
CA GLY A 106 -4.22 7.31 -6.50
C GLY A 106 -3.65 8.15 -5.37
N ARG A 107 -3.79 9.49 -5.42
CA ARG A 107 -3.28 10.41 -4.37
C ARG A 107 -3.78 10.06 -2.97
N ARG A 108 -5.06 9.68 -2.84
CA ARG A 108 -5.65 9.25 -1.56
C ARG A 108 -5.11 7.89 -1.11
N MET A 109 -5.03 6.93 -2.04
CA MET A 109 -4.51 5.59 -1.76
C MET A 109 -3.03 5.61 -1.35
N ARG A 110 -2.22 6.52 -1.89
CA ARG A 110 -0.83 6.68 -1.41
C ARG A 110 -0.73 7.13 0.04
N LYS A 111 -1.65 7.98 0.52
CA LYS A 111 -1.71 8.34 1.94
C LYS A 111 -2.10 7.13 2.78
N VAL A 112 -3.12 6.38 2.35
CA VAL A 112 -3.58 5.17 3.03
C VAL A 112 -2.45 4.15 3.11
N GLY A 113 -1.83 3.80 1.99
CA GLY A 113 -0.68 2.88 1.94
C GLY A 113 0.49 3.36 2.79
N GLY A 114 0.81 4.66 2.78
CA GLY A 114 1.86 5.23 3.63
C GLY A 114 1.55 5.13 5.12
N ILE A 115 0.31 5.40 5.54
CA ILE A 115 -0.13 5.25 6.94
C ILE A 115 -0.09 3.78 7.35
N SER A 116 -0.62 2.87 6.52
CA SER A 116 -0.58 1.44 6.80
C SER A 116 0.84 0.90 6.91
N LEU A 117 1.75 1.39 6.07
CA LEU A 117 3.17 1.06 6.13
C LEU A 117 3.83 1.57 7.42
N LEU A 118 3.55 2.82 7.82
CA LEU A 118 4.00 3.38 9.09
C LEU A 118 3.52 2.55 10.28
N LEU A 119 2.23 2.21 10.32
CA LEU A 119 1.65 1.35 11.37
C LEU A 119 2.30 -0.03 11.39
N THR A 120 2.61 -0.59 10.22
CA THR A 120 3.29 -1.89 10.10
C THR A 120 4.69 -1.84 10.70
N VAL A 121 5.47 -0.78 10.42
CA VAL A 121 6.81 -0.61 11.01
C VAL A 121 6.73 -0.36 12.52
N LEU A 122 5.78 0.46 12.99
CA LEU A 122 5.57 0.65 14.42
C LEU A 122 5.17 -0.67 15.12
N GLY A 123 4.32 -1.47 14.48
CA GLY A 123 3.95 -2.81 14.94
C GLY A 123 5.15 -3.73 15.06
N LEU A 124 6.00 -3.80 14.03
CA LEU A 124 7.25 -4.55 14.06
C LEU A 124 8.16 -4.09 15.21
N LEU A 125 8.43 -2.79 15.32
CA LEU A 125 9.29 -2.24 16.37
C LEU A 125 8.73 -2.46 17.78
N SER A 126 7.40 -2.50 17.94
CA SER A 126 6.77 -2.75 19.23
C SER A 126 7.10 -4.13 19.80
N THR A 127 7.45 -5.10 18.95
CA THR A 127 7.84 -6.45 19.39
C THR A 127 9.21 -6.50 20.05
N LEU A 128 10.05 -5.46 19.89
CA LEU A 128 11.35 -5.37 20.54
C LEU A 128 11.27 -5.05 22.04
N ILE A 129 10.11 -4.56 22.50
CA ILE A 129 9.90 -4.07 23.87
C ILE A 129 8.71 -4.74 24.58
N ARG A 130 7.99 -5.64 23.90
CA ARG A 130 6.79 -6.31 24.43
C ARG A 130 7.00 -7.82 24.50
N ASP A 131 6.35 -8.44 25.49
CA ASP A 131 6.41 -9.89 25.71
C ASP A 131 5.77 -10.67 24.53
N GLU A 132 6.46 -11.71 24.10
CA GLU A 132 6.26 -12.41 22.82
C GLU A 132 4.93 -13.19 22.74
N LYS A 133 4.35 -13.51 23.91
CA LYS A 133 3.25 -14.47 24.04
C LYS A 133 1.96 -14.09 23.32
N THR A 134 1.79 -12.82 22.94
CA THR A 134 0.58 -12.32 22.26
C THR A 134 0.85 -11.75 20.86
N ALA A 135 2.10 -11.82 20.39
CA ALA A 135 2.46 -11.23 19.11
C ALA A 135 1.99 -12.10 17.93
N SER A 136 1.52 -11.42 16.88
CA SER A 136 1.34 -12.03 15.55
C SER A 136 2.64 -12.64 15.06
N LEU A 137 2.60 -13.81 14.43
CA LEU A 137 3.72 -14.44 13.73
C LEU A 137 4.35 -13.49 12.69
N VAL A 138 3.55 -12.61 12.08
CA VAL A 138 4.01 -11.65 11.07
C VAL A 138 4.92 -10.58 11.68
N TRP A 139 4.68 -10.18 12.91
CA TRP A 139 5.51 -9.17 13.58
C TRP A 139 6.48 -9.76 14.59
N LEU A 140 6.22 -10.96 15.11
CA LEU A 140 7.02 -11.62 16.12
C LEU A 140 8.50 -11.61 15.74
N ASN A 141 9.33 -11.06 16.63
CA ASN A 141 10.77 -10.92 16.42
C ASN A 141 11.10 -10.28 15.05
N LEU A 142 10.46 -9.14 14.76
CA LEU A 142 10.57 -8.39 13.49
C LEU A 142 10.14 -9.21 12.24
N GLY A 143 9.29 -10.22 12.42
CA GLY A 143 8.86 -11.11 11.34
C GLY A 143 9.85 -12.25 11.07
N SER A 144 10.62 -12.67 12.07
CA SER A 144 11.55 -13.80 11.98
C SER A 144 10.91 -15.10 11.47
N SER A 145 9.63 -15.34 11.83
CA SER A 145 8.85 -16.50 11.36
C SER A 145 8.68 -16.55 9.83
N PHE A 146 8.91 -15.42 9.15
CA PHE A 146 8.86 -15.29 7.70
C PHE A 146 10.20 -14.81 7.14
N TYR A 147 11.33 -15.20 7.74
CA TYR A 147 12.67 -14.84 7.26
C TYR A 147 12.88 -13.32 7.15
N TYR A 148 12.30 -12.55 8.08
CA TYR A 148 12.32 -11.08 8.10
C TYR A 148 11.70 -10.40 6.88
N LEU A 149 10.93 -11.14 6.07
CA LEU A 149 10.23 -10.62 4.91
C LEU A 149 9.28 -9.46 5.25
N PRO A 150 8.54 -9.46 6.38
CA PRO A 150 7.71 -8.31 6.78
C PRO A 150 8.52 -7.02 6.96
N LEU A 151 9.73 -7.12 7.54
CA LEU A 151 10.63 -5.99 7.71
C LEU A 151 11.18 -5.51 6.36
N ILE A 152 11.70 -6.44 5.56
CA ILE A 152 12.28 -6.15 4.23
C ILE A 152 11.25 -5.47 3.33
N LEU A 153 10.05 -6.04 3.23
CA LEU A 153 8.98 -5.45 2.42
C LEU A 153 8.55 -4.09 2.94
N SER A 154 8.54 -3.88 4.25
CA SER A 154 8.24 -2.56 4.82
C SER A 154 9.27 -1.52 4.35
N CYS A 155 10.56 -1.85 4.38
CA CYS A 155 11.62 -0.99 3.84
C CYS A 155 11.44 -0.74 2.34
N VAL A 156 11.19 -1.78 1.55
CA VAL A 156 10.94 -1.66 0.10
C VAL A 156 9.74 -0.76 -0.18
N GLY A 157 8.65 -0.92 0.57
CA GLY A 157 7.46 -0.09 0.46
C GLY A 157 7.76 1.39 0.73
N PHE A 158 8.60 1.69 1.73
CA PHE A 158 8.99 3.06 2.06
C PHE A 158 9.79 3.69 0.92
N VAL A 159 10.81 2.99 0.45
CA VAL A 159 11.63 3.43 -0.69
C VAL A 159 10.76 3.63 -1.92
N TRP A 160 9.80 2.73 -2.17
CA TRP A 160 8.91 2.80 -3.32
C TRP A 160 7.95 4.00 -3.26
N LEU A 161 7.30 4.22 -2.12
CA LEU A 161 6.42 5.37 -1.93
C LEU A 161 7.19 6.70 -1.96
N TRP A 162 8.42 6.72 -1.45
CA TRP A 162 9.32 7.87 -1.53
C TRP A 162 9.71 8.19 -2.96
N TRP A 163 10.20 7.18 -3.70
CA TRP A 163 10.69 7.36 -5.07
C TRP A 163 9.57 7.75 -6.03
N SER A 164 8.36 7.22 -5.84
CA SER A 164 7.23 7.49 -6.70
C SER A 164 6.55 8.85 -6.45
N ASN A 165 6.96 9.62 -5.43
CA ASN A 165 6.29 10.87 -5.03
C ASN A 165 6.50 12.02 -6.04
N PRO A 166 5.45 12.50 -6.75
CA PRO A 166 5.59 13.49 -7.83
C PRO A 166 5.98 14.89 -7.34
N ARG A 167 5.71 15.23 -6.07
CA ARG A 167 6.04 16.55 -5.50
C ARG A 167 7.54 16.84 -5.52
N ARG A 168 8.36 15.79 -5.39
CA ARG A 168 9.82 15.90 -5.43
C ARG A 168 10.33 16.49 -6.74
N ILE A 169 9.64 16.26 -7.86
CA ILE A 169 10.05 16.79 -9.18
C ILE A 169 9.77 18.30 -9.25
N VAL A 170 8.64 18.75 -8.70
CA VAL A 170 8.27 20.17 -8.66
C VAL A 170 9.22 20.94 -7.74
N GLU A 171 9.49 20.41 -6.54
CA GLU A 171 10.46 21.02 -5.60
C GLU A 171 11.90 21.04 -6.15
N LEU A 172 12.28 20.08 -6.99
CA LEU A 172 13.56 20.13 -7.70
C LEU A 172 13.54 21.18 -8.81
N ALA A 173 12.44 21.33 -9.53
CA ALA A 173 12.29 22.33 -10.59
C ALA A 173 12.20 23.78 -10.04
N GLU A 174 11.71 23.97 -8.81
CA GLU A 174 11.67 25.28 -8.13
C GLU A 174 13.03 25.72 -7.59
N LYS A 175 14.02 24.81 -7.52
CA LYS A 175 15.39 25.12 -7.06
C LYS A 175 16.33 25.54 -8.19
N PHE A 176 15.87 25.53 -9.45
CA PHE A 176 16.60 25.97 -10.63
C PHE A 176 15.90 27.16 -11.27
#